data_AF-A0A819RKG1-F1
#
_entry.id   AF-A0A819RKG1-F1
#
_cell.length_a   1.000
_cell.length_b   1.000
_cell.length_c   1.000
_cell.angle_alpha   90.00
_cell.angle_beta   90.00
_cell.angle_gamma   90.00
#
_symmetry.space_group_name_H-M   'P 1'
#
loop_
_entity.id
_entity.type
_entity.pdbx_description
1 polymer ?
#
loop_
_entity_poly.entity_id
_entity_poly.type
_entity_poly.pdbx_seq_one_letter_code
_entity_poly.pdbx_strand_id
1 'polypeptide(L)'
;MIDRIDQMPKQFQMIKQNFLKVFIGTKSQQSRTIECATFVNTNMDFAVAKLYIQKYFDENARNQSMEMIEYIRNAFVDIVQLSSWMDPVSKSKAIEKAYQNWVRLRGTEEKKLPGLQKYSPEQLFFINFGYMWCSKMTDELTFSHILQDVHSLSQFRVIGSTSNFVEFDRIFGCKPGQGNSRVKKCTVW
;
A
#
# COMPACT_ATOMS: atom_id res chain seq x y z
N MET A 1 -7.77 -22.63 -0.36
CA MET A 1 -8.88 -23.60 -0.19
C MET A 1 -10.14 -22.92 -0.70
N ILE A 2 -10.84 -23.48 -1.69
CA ILE A 2 -12.05 -22.85 -2.24
C ILE A 2 -13.18 -23.06 -1.23
N ASP A 3 -13.74 -21.97 -0.72
CA ASP A 3 -14.92 -22.02 0.14
C ASP A 3 -16.16 -22.35 -0.71
N ARG A 4 -16.75 -23.52 -0.47
CA ARG A 4 -17.95 -23.98 -1.18
C ARG A 4 -19.25 -23.64 -0.45
N ILE A 5 -19.18 -23.15 0.79
CA ILE A 5 -20.37 -22.91 1.62
C ILE A 5 -21.24 -21.81 1.02
N ASP A 6 -20.65 -20.82 0.35
CA ASP A 6 -21.39 -19.72 -0.30
C ASP A 6 -22.25 -20.18 -1.50
N GLN A 7 -22.02 -21.40 -2.00
CA GLN A 7 -22.81 -22.03 -3.06
C GLN A 7 -23.85 -23.02 -2.52
N MET A 8 -23.83 -23.29 -1.21
CA MET A 8 -24.75 -24.22 -0.55
C MET A 8 -26.08 -23.54 -0.16
N PRO A 9 -27.12 -24.30 0.18
CA PRO A 9 -28.37 -23.74 0.69
C PRO A 9 -28.18 -22.81 1.90
N LYS A 10 -29.12 -21.87 2.11
CA LYS A 10 -29.05 -20.82 3.14
C LYS A 10 -28.67 -21.32 4.53
N GLN A 11 -29.11 -22.53 4.92
CA GLN A 11 -28.79 -23.11 6.22
C GLN A 11 -27.27 -23.21 6.47
N PHE A 12 -26.49 -23.59 5.45
CA PHE A 12 -25.03 -23.71 5.58
C PHE A 12 -24.35 -22.34 5.57
N GLN A 13 -24.85 -21.43 4.74
CA GLN A 13 -24.39 -20.04 4.71
C GLN A 13 -24.58 -19.35 6.08
N MET A 14 -25.71 -19.60 6.74
CA MET A 14 -25.97 -19.08 8.10
C MET A 14 -24.98 -19.62 9.13
N ILE A 15 -24.58 -20.89 9.04
CA ILE A 15 -23.56 -21.48 9.92
C ILE A 15 -22.22 -20.76 9.72
N LYS A 16 -21.80 -20.55 8.46
CA LYS A 16 -20.60 -19.76 8.15
C LYS A 16 -20.70 -18.34 8.69
N GLN A 17 -21.86 -17.69 8.58
CA GLN A 17 -22.03 -16.33 9.11
C GLN A 17 -21.95 -16.27 10.64
N ASN A 18 -22.47 -17.25 11.35
CA ASN A 18 -22.31 -17.34 12.80
C ASN A 18 -20.84 -17.48 13.19
N PHE A 19 -20.08 -18.28 12.45
CA PHE A 19 -18.63 -18.38 12.64
C PHE A 19 -17.92 -17.05 12.37
N LEU A 20 -18.17 -16.41 11.22
CA LEU A 20 -17.53 -15.14 10.84
C LEU A 20 -17.86 -14.00 11.80
N LYS A 21 -19.08 -13.98 12.36
CA LYS A 21 -19.47 -13.03 13.40
C LYS A 21 -18.56 -13.11 14.63
N VAL A 22 -18.17 -14.32 15.05
CA VAL A 22 -17.26 -14.52 16.20
C VAL A 22 -15.80 -14.32 15.78
N PHE A 23 -15.42 -14.80 14.60
CA PHE A 23 -14.03 -14.85 14.17
C PHE A 23 -13.49 -13.48 13.71
N ILE A 24 -14.31 -12.68 13.02
CA ILE A 24 -13.91 -11.37 12.46
C ILE A 24 -14.91 -10.24 12.77
N GLY A 25 -15.93 -10.49 13.59
CA GLY A 25 -16.85 -9.43 14.04
C GLY A 25 -17.84 -8.96 12.96
N THR A 26 -18.06 -9.72 11.88
CA THR A 26 -19.00 -9.32 10.81
C THR A 26 -20.44 -9.31 11.31
N LYS A 27 -21.17 -8.24 11.01
CA LYS A 27 -22.58 -8.08 11.44
C LYS A 27 -23.61 -8.58 10.44
N SER A 28 -23.23 -8.71 9.17
CA SER A 28 -24.11 -9.11 8.09
C SER A 28 -23.35 -9.91 7.04
N GLN A 29 -24.08 -10.76 6.32
CA GLN A 29 -23.56 -11.43 5.14
C GLN A 29 -23.23 -10.41 4.04
N GLN A 30 -22.20 -10.71 3.25
CA GLN A 30 -21.88 -9.94 2.06
C GLN A 30 -23.05 -10.03 1.06
N SER A 31 -23.29 -8.95 0.31
CA SER A 31 -24.35 -8.99 -0.70
C SER A 31 -24.00 -10.01 -1.79
N ARG A 32 -25.03 -10.69 -2.32
CA ARG A 32 -24.84 -11.69 -3.38
C ARG A 32 -24.16 -11.11 -4.62
N THR A 33 -24.41 -9.84 -4.93
CA THR A 33 -23.76 -9.13 -6.03
C THR A 33 -22.25 -9.09 -5.86
N ILE A 34 -21.77 -8.78 -4.65
CA ILE A 34 -20.33 -8.71 -4.36
C ILE A 34 -19.73 -10.13 -4.32
N GLU A 35 -20.43 -11.10 -3.75
CA GLU A 35 -19.99 -12.51 -3.76
C GLU A 35 -19.78 -13.01 -5.20
N CYS A 36 -20.77 -12.80 -6.08
CA CYS A 36 -20.68 -13.21 -7.48
C CYS A 36 -19.57 -12.46 -8.24
N ALA A 37 -19.47 -11.14 -8.06
CA ALA A 37 -18.43 -10.34 -8.70
C ALA A 37 -17.02 -10.80 -8.26
N THR A 38 -16.84 -11.05 -6.96
CA THR A 38 -15.59 -11.56 -6.40
C THR A 38 -15.28 -12.95 -6.94
N PHE A 39 -16.26 -13.86 -7.00
CA PHE A 39 -16.06 -15.20 -7.53
C PHE A 39 -15.59 -15.20 -8.98
N VAL A 40 -16.25 -14.40 -9.85
CA VAL A 40 -15.84 -14.28 -11.26
C VAL A 40 -14.46 -13.64 -11.37
N ASN A 41 -14.20 -12.57 -10.61
CA ASN A 41 -12.89 -11.93 -10.61
C ASN A 41 -11.77 -12.86 -10.11
N THR A 42 -12.03 -13.75 -9.16
CA THR A 42 -11.03 -14.71 -8.67
C THR A 42 -10.74 -15.84 -9.67
N ASN A 43 -11.72 -16.27 -10.47
CA ASN A 43 -11.55 -17.39 -11.40
C ASN A 43 -11.22 -16.94 -12.84
N MET A 44 -11.53 -15.69 -13.18
CA MET A 44 -11.40 -15.12 -14.52
C MET A 44 -10.82 -13.70 -14.46
N ASP A 45 -9.88 -13.47 -13.55
CA ASP A 45 -9.23 -12.18 -13.30
C ASP A 45 -8.76 -11.49 -14.58
N PHE A 46 -8.05 -12.18 -15.47
CA PHE A 46 -7.57 -11.59 -16.72
C PHE A 46 -8.70 -11.16 -17.67
N ALA A 47 -9.78 -11.94 -17.74
CA ALA A 47 -10.92 -11.60 -18.59
C ALA A 47 -11.68 -10.39 -18.04
N VAL A 48 -11.93 -10.38 -16.72
CA VAL A 48 -12.57 -9.24 -16.03
C VAL A 48 -11.69 -7.99 -16.13
N ALA A 49 -10.38 -8.12 -15.91
CA ALA A 49 -9.41 -7.05 -16.02
C ALA A 49 -9.37 -6.46 -17.43
N LYS A 50 -9.36 -7.30 -18.48
CA LYS A 50 -9.41 -6.81 -19.87
C LYS A 50 -10.65 -5.95 -20.12
N LEU A 51 -11.83 -6.43 -19.70
CA LEU A 51 -13.08 -5.68 -19.84
C LEU A 51 -13.07 -4.37 -19.05
N TYR A 52 -12.52 -4.40 -17.83
CA TYR A 52 -12.38 -3.21 -17.00
C TYR A 52 -11.45 -2.17 -17.64
N ILE A 53 -10.28 -2.60 -18.12
CA ILE A 53 -9.29 -1.73 -18.78
C ILE A 53 -9.89 -1.07 -20.01
N GLN A 54 -10.54 -1.84 -20.88
CA GLN A 54 -11.16 -1.32 -22.11
C GLN A 54 -12.22 -0.23 -21.85
N LYS A 55 -12.86 -0.26 -20.67
CA LYS A 55 -13.98 0.63 -20.38
C LYS A 55 -13.60 1.82 -19.49
N TYR A 56 -12.69 1.65 -18.55
CA TYR A 56 -12.46 2.62 -17.47
C TYR A 56 -11.01 3.08 -17.32
N PHE A 57 -10.04 2.41 -17.96
CA PHE A 57 -8.64 2.72 -17.73
C PHE A 57 -8.11 3.70 -18.78
N ASP A 58 -7.51 4.80 -18.32
CA ASP A 58 -6.88 5.82 -19.16
C ASP A 58 -5.45 5.42 -19.51
N GLU A 59 -5.13 5.36 -20.81
CA GLU A 59 -3.76 5.09 -21.27
C GLU A 59 -2.76 6.16 -20.82
N ASN A 60 -3.18 7.41 -20.62
CA ASN A 60 -2.30 8.45 -20.08
C ASN A 60 -1.90 8.17 -18.63
N ALA A 61 -2.82 7.65 -17.81
CA ALA A 61 -2.53 7.25 -16.42
C ALA A 61 -1.50 6.11 -16.37
N ARG A 62 -1.51 5.21 -17.36
CA ARG A 62 -0.48 4.17 -17.52
C ARG A 62 0.89 4.80 -17.72
N ASN A 63 1.00 5.74 -18.64
CA ASN A 63 2.27 6.38 -18.99
C ASN A 63 2.86 7.15 -17.80
N GLN A 64 2.02 7.91 -17.09
CA GLN A 64 2.43 8.62 -15.86
C GLN A 64 2.88 7.67 -14.75
N SER A 65 2.17 6.55 -14.56
CA SER A 65 2.54 5.55 -13.55
C SER A 65 3.86 4.87 -13.89
N MET A 66 4.08 4.55 -15.16
CA MET A 66 5.36 3.98 -15.64
C MET A 66 6.51 4.96 -15.39
N GLU A 67 6.29 6.25 -15.63
CA GLU A 67 7.29 7.29 -15.33
C GLU A 67 7.64 7.35 -13.83
N MET A 68 6.63 7.31 -12.95
CA MET A 68 6.83 7.29 -11.50
C MET A 68 7.64 6.06 -11.05
N ILE A 69 7.40 4.89 -11.65
CA ILE A 69 8.16 3.67 -11.37
C ILE A 69 9.64 3.87 -11.72
N GLU A 70 9.95 4.53 -12.83
CA GLU A 70 11.33 4.83 -13.22
C GLU A 70 12.02 5.75 -12.22
N TYR A 71 11.35 6.80 -11.73
CA TYR A 71 11.91 7.67 -10.70
C TYR A 71 12.24 6.92 -9.42
N ILE A 72 11.32 6.07 -8.96
CA ILE A 72 11.51 5.29 -7.74
C ILE A 72 12.67 4.30 -7.91
N ARG A 73 12.79 3.65 -9.07
CA ARG A 73 13.89 2.72 -9.37
C ARG A 73 15.24 3.43 -9.35
N ASN A 74 15.36 4.59 -10.00
CA ASN A 74 16.60 5.35 -10.03
C ASN A 74 16.99 5.83 -8.62
N ALA A 75 16.03 6.36 -7.86
CA ALA A 75 16.27 6.74 -6.47
C ALA A 75 16.73 5.55 -5.62
N PHE A 76 16.16 4.36 -5.82
CA PHE A 76 16.61 3.16 -5.12
C PHE A 76 18.06 2.77 -5.46
N VAL A 77 18.48 2.92 -6.72
CA VAL A 77 19.86 2.67 -7.13
C VAL A 77 20.82 3.62 -6.44
N ASP A 78 20.49 4.91 -6.41
CA ASP A 78 21.31 5.93 -5.75
C ASP A 78 21.46 5.61 -4.25
N ILE A 79 20.35 5.23 -3.61
CA ILE A 79 20.30 4.79 -2.22
C ILE A 79 21.23 3.59 -1.98
N VAL A 80 21.16 2.54 -2.83
CA VAL A 80 22.03 1.35 -2.72
C VAL A 80 23.50 1.69 -2.92
N GLN A 81 23.82 2.59 -3.86
CA GLN A 81 25.20 3.03 -4.11
C GLN A 81 25.77 3.77 -2.89
N LEU A 82 24.98 4.67 -2.30
CA LEU A 82 25.35 5.49 -1.13
C LEU A 82 25.37 4.71 0.19
N SER A 83 24.69 3.56 0.26
CA SER A 83 24.66 2.72 1.45
C SER A 83 26.05 2.32 1.93
N SER A 84 26.37 2.59 3.20
CA SER A 84 27.68 2.29 3.77
C SER A 84 27.83 0.87 4.32
N TRP A 85 26.73 0.13 4.47
CA TRP A 85 26.72 -1.18 5.14
C TRP A 85 26.79 -2.38 4.18
N MET A 86 26.59 -2.15 2.89
CA MET A 86 26.67 -3.18 1.84
C MET A 86 28.08 -3.26 1.23
N ASP A 87 28.58 -4.47 1.03
CA ASP A 87 29.83 -4.70 0.29
C ASP A 87 29.64 -4.46 -1.23
N PRO A 88 30.73 -4.23 -1.99
CA PRO A 88 30.65 -3.92 -3.42
C PRO A 88 29.95 -4.99 -4.27
N VAL A 89 30.10 -6.28 -3.94
CA VAL A 89 29.50 -7.38 -4.71
C VAL A 89 27.99 -7.39 -4.50
N SER A 90 27.54 -7.23 -3.26
CA SER A 90 26.12 -7.14 -2.93
C SER A 90 25.46 -5.91 -3.55
N LYS A 91 26.14 -4.75 -3.56
CA LYS A 91 25.66 -3.55 -4.25
C LYS A 91 25.45 -3.80 -5.74
N SER A 92 26.46 -4.39 -6.41
CA SER A 92 26.36 -4.72 -7.84
C SER A 92 25.15 -5.59 -8.14
N LYS A 93 24.91 -6.65 -7.35
CA LYS A 93 23.77 -7.55 -7.52
C LYS A 93 22.42 -6.88 -7.23
N ALA A 94 22.35 -6.01 -6.24
CA ALA A 94 21.13 -5.26 -5.93
C ALA A 94 20.75 -4.28 -7.06
N ILE A 95 21.76 -3.60 -7.63
CA ILE A 95 21.60 -2.71 -8.78
C ILE A 95 21.19 -3.51 -10.03
N GLU A 96 21.85 -4.63 -10.31
CA GLU A 96 21.48 -5.53 -11.41
C GLU A 96 20.02 -5.98 -11.31
N LYS A 97 19.57 -6.36 -10.10
CA LYS A 97 18.18 -6.72 -9.84
C LYS A 97 17.21 -5.54 -10.06
N ALA A 98 17.61 -4.32 -9.72
CA ALA A 98 16.79 -3.12 -9.91
C ALA A 98 16.65 -2.75 -11.40
N TYR A 99 17.70 -2.95 -12.20
CA TYR A 99 17.81 -2.48 -13.59
C TYR A 99 17.33 -3.45 -14.68
N GLN A 100 16.64 -4.54 -14.36
CA GLN A 100 15.96 -5.32 -15.41
C GLN A 100 14.83 -4.51 -16.06
N ASN A 101 15.20 -3.82 -17.15
CA ASN A 101 14.49 -3.11 -18.21
C ASN A 101 13.89 -1.70 -18.00
N TRP A 102 14.34 -0.84 -18.93
CA TRP A 102 13.83 0.43 -19.48
C TRP A 102 14.15 1.75 -18.78
N VAL A 103 14.42 2.78 -19.60
CA VAL A 103 14.99 4.10 -19.26
C VAL A 103 14.26 5.15 -20.11
N ARG A 104 13.76 6.26 -19.52
CA ARG A 104 14.29 7.64 -19.65
C ARG A 104 13.36 8.70 -19.01
N LEU A 105 14.00 9.75 -18.49
CA LEU A 105 13.56 10.90 -17.67
C LEU A 105 12.57 11.89 -18.31
N ARG A 106 11.85 12.68 -17.47
CA ARG A 106 11.55 14.12 -17.66
C ARG A 106 11.18 14.90 -16.37
N GLY A 107 11.91 15.98 -16.08
CA GLY A 107 11.54 16.95 -15.04
C GLY A 107 10.38 17.87 -15.46
N THR A 108 9.29 17.85 -14.69
CA THR A 108 8.31 18.94 -14.63
C THR A 108 7.88 19.21 -13.20
N GLU A 109 7.66 20.48 -12.89
CA GLU A 109 7.27 20.98 -11.56
C GLU A 109 5.78 20.72 -11.27
N GLU A 110 5.46 20.30 -10.04
CA GLU A 110 4.11 19.90 -9.64
C GLU A 110 3.18 21.10 -9.36
N LYS A 111 1.95 21.06 -9.89
CA LYS A 111 0.92 22.09 -9.64
C LYS A 111 0.28 21.88 -8.26
N LYS A 112 0.05 22.98 -7.52
CA LYS A 112 -0.63 22.96 -6.21
C LYS A 112 -2.10 22.54 -6.33
N LEU A 113 -2.56 21.68 -5.42
CA LEU A 113 -3.94 21.17 -5.39
C LEU A 113 -4.94 22.23 -4.90
N PRO A 114 -6.07 22.47 -5.61
CA PRO A 114 -7.13 23.34 -5.14
C PRO A 114 -7.71 22.90 -3.79
N GLY A 115 -7.87 23.82 -2.83
CA GLY A 115 -8.39 23.55 -1.48
C GLY A 115 -7.33 23.08 -0.47
N LEU A 116 -6.11 22.79 -0.92
CA LEU A 116 -4.99 22.35 -0.09
C LEU A 116 -3.75 23.24 -0.23
N GLN A 117 -3.90 24.46 -0.76
CA GLN A 117 -2.78 25.36 -1.06
C GLN A 117 -1.98 25.81 0.17
N LYS A 118 -2.53 25.65 1.38
CA LYS A 118 -1.85 25.92 2.65
C LYS A 118 -0.75 24.90 2.99
N TYR A 119 -0.76 23.73 2.35
CA TYR A 119 0.26 22.70 2.52
C TYR A 119 1.28 22.78 1.38
N SER A 120 2.56 22.52 1.70
CA SER A 120 3.58 22.34 0.67
C SER A 120 3.42 20.98 -0.04
N PRO A 121 3.94 20.80 -1.27
CA PRO A 121 3.94 19.49 -1.94
C PRO A 121 4.54 18.37 -1.07
N GLU A 122 5.60 18.66 -0.32
CA GLU A 122 6.25 17.70 0.57
C GLU A 122 5.39 17.35 1.79
N GLN A 123 4.61 18.31 2.32
CA GLN A 123 3.61 18.02 3.35
C GLN A 123 2.48 17.16 2.78
N LEU A 124 2.02 17.47 1.55
CA LEU A 124 0.99 16.71 0.87
C LEU A 124 1.41 15.28 0.55
N PHE A 125 2.69 15.04 0.26
CA PHE A 125 3.23 13.70 0.11
C PHE A 125 2.96 12.84 1.37
N PHE A 126 3.35 13.32 2.56
CA PHE A 126 3.17 12.59 3.80
C PHE A 126 1.71 12.52 4.25
N ILE A 127 0.90 13.56 3.99
CA ILE A 127 -0.54 13.54 4.25
C ILE A 127 -1.23 12.49 3.39
N ASN A 128 -0.93 12.46 2.09
CA ASN A 128 -1.48 11.48 1.16
C ASN A 128 -1.02 10.06 1.52
N PHE A 129 0.24 9.88 1.93
CA PHE A 129 0.73 8.61 2.45
C PHE A 129 -0.08 8.15 3.67
N GLY A 130 -0.34 9.03 4.63
CA GLY A 130 -1.21 8.73 5.78
C GLY A 130 -2.64 8.38 5.37
N TYR A 131 -3.21 9.15 4.44
CA TYR A 131 -4.57 8.96 3.93
C TYR A 131 -4.76 7.62 3.24
N MET A 132 -3.78 7.16 2.46
CA MET A 132 -3.81 5.84 1.79
C MET A 132 -3.94 4.66 2.76
N TRP A 133 -3.57 4.85 4.02
CA TRP A 133 -3.65 3.83 5.07
C TRP A 133 -4.80 4.07 6.06
N CYS A 134 -5.73 4.99 5.78
CA CYS A 134 -6.92 5.17 6.61
C CYS A 134 -7.78 3.90 6.61
N SER A 135 -7.83 3.21 7.75
CA SER A 135 -8.64 2.00 7.94
C SER A 135 -9.19 1.92 9.36
N LYS A 136 -10.28 1.16 9.52
CA LYS A 136 -10.85 0.79 10.81
C LYS A 136 -11.32 -0.65 10.73
N MET A 137 -10.96 -1.45 11.72
CA MET A 137 -11.29 -2.87 11.80
C MET A 137 -12.05 -3.14 13.10
N THR A 138 -12.77 -4.26 13.15
CA THR A 138 -13.31 -4.82 14.39
C THR A 138 -12.17 -5.37 15.25
N ASP A 139 -12.39 -5.53 16.55
CA ASP A 139 -11.37 -6.03 17.46
C ASP A 139 -11.01 -7.50 17.12
N GLU A 140 -12.01 -8.29 16.74
CA GLU A 140 -11.83 -9.69 16.32
C GLU A 140 -10.98 -9.80 15.05
N LEU A 141 -11.28 -8.97 14.04
CA LEU A 141 -10.48 -8.93 12.81
C LEU A 141 -9.06 -8.42 13.09
N THR A 142 -8.92 -7.40 13.95
CA THR A 142 -7.61 -6.88 14.37
C THR A 142 -6.76 -7.96 15.01
N PHE A 143 -7.34 -8.74 15.92
CA PHE A 143 -6.65 -9.87 16.55
C PHE A 143 -6.23 -10.93 15.51
N SER A 144 -7.13 -11.29 14.59
CA SER A 144 -6.80 -12.22 13.50
C SER A 144 -5.65 -11.72 12.61
N HIS A 145 -5.64 -10.43 12.24
CA HIS A 145 -4.56 -9.83 11.45
C HIS A 145 -3.21 -9.88 12.19
N ILE A 146 -3.17 -9.56 13.50
CA ILE A 146 -1.93 -9.61 14.29
C ILE A 146 -1.28 -11.01 14.24
N LEU A 147 -2.09 -12.07 14.20
CA LEU A 147 -1.60 -13.44 14.24
C LEU A 147 -1.26 -14.03 12.86
N GLN A 148 -1.89 -13.56 11.78
CA GLN A 148 -1.86 -14.24 10.49
C GLN A 148 -1.33 -13.38 9.34
N ASP A 149 -1.44 -12.04 9.45
CA ASP A 149 -1.01 -11.13 8.41
C ASP A 149 0.47 -10.79 8.57
N VAL A 150 1.21 -10.85 7.46
CA VAL A 150 2.63 -10.45 7.42
C VAL A 150 2.81 -8.94 7.47
N HIS A 151 1.74 -8.17 7.25
CA HIS A 151 1.77 -6.72 7.28
C HIS A 151 1.50 -6.18 8.69
N SER A 152 2.17 -5.07 9.04
CA SER A 152 1.77 -4.28 10.20
C SER A 152 0.38 -3.66 9.99
N LEU A 153 -0.39 -3.51 11.06
CA LEU A 153 -1.69 -2.81 11.02
C LEU A 153 -1.52 -1.39 10.45
N SER A 154 -2.51 -0.91 9.71
CA SER A 154 -2.40 0.32 8.89
C SER A 154 -1.90 1.53 9.67
N GLN A 155 -2.37 1.76 10.90
CA GLN A 155 -1.89 2.84 11.77
C GLN A 155 -0.39 2.76 12.05
N PHE A 156 0.14 1.55 12.23
CA PHE A 156 1.56 1.31 12.50
C PHE A 156 2.40 1.33 11.23
N ARG A 157 1.81 1.13 10.04
CA ARG A 157 2.50 1.40 8.77
C ARG A 157 2.78 2.89 8.63
N VAL A 158 1.82 3.75 8.98
CA VAL A 158 2.01 5.20 8.97
C VAL A 158 3.00 5.63 10.05
N ILE A 159 2.70 5.33 11.30
CA ILE A 159 3.50 5.77 12.46
C ILE A 159 4.91 5.17 12.40
N GLY A 160 5.01 3.86 12.17
CA GLY A 160 6.28 3.14 12.11
C GLY A 160 7.20 3.69 11.04
N SER A 161 6.72 3.86 9.82
CA SER A 161 7.55 4.41 8.73
C SER A 161 7.89 5.88 8.94
N THR A 162 6.90 6.76 9.15
CA THR A 162 7.14 8.21 9.26
C THR A 162 8.02 8.59 10.45
N SER A 163 7.94 7.86 11.56
CA SER A 163 8.79 8.09 12.74
C SER A 163 10.29 7.96 12.49
N ASN A 164 10.68 7.22 11.43
CA ASN A 164 12.07 6.97 11.07
C ASN A 164 12.62 7.95 10.01
N PHE A 165 11.79 8.80 9.40
CA PHE A 165 12.25 9.78 8.43
C PHE A 165 12.70 11.07 9.11
N VAL A 166 13.88 11.59 8.74
CA VAL A 166 14.35 12.91 9.20
C VAL A 166 13.63 14.02 8.43
N GLU A 167 13.28 13.75 7.17
CA GLU A 167 12.56 14.63 6.27
C GLU A 167 11.17 14.92 6.83
N PHE A 168 10.48 13.90 7.35
CA PHE A 168 9.18 14.08 8.01
C PHE A 168 9.29 15.05 9.18
N ASP A 169 10.27 14.86 10.06
CA ASP A 169 10.49 15.77 11.19
C ASP A 169 10.77 17.20 10.73
N ARG A 170 11.60 17.38 9.71
CA ARG A 170 11.92 18.69 9.13
C ARG A 170 10.69 19.37 8.52
N ILE A 171 9.88 18.62 7.76
CA ILE A 171 8.73 19.13 7.02
C ILE A 171 7.58 19.55 7.96
N PHE A 172 7.41 18.85 9.08
CA PHE A 172 6.37 19.14 10.07
C PHE A 172 6.90 19.88 11.32
N GLY A 173 8.19 20.20 11.36
CA GLY A 173 8.82 20.89 12.49
C GLY A 173 8.84 20.10 13.79
N CYS A 174 8.89 18.77 13.71
CA CYS A 174 8.94 17.89 14.89
C CYS A 174 10.35 17.83 15.48
N LYS A 175 10.46 17.91 16.81
CA LYS A 175 11.70 17.64 17.53
C LYS A 175 11.90 16.12 17.73
N PRO A 176 13.13 15.62 17.83
CA PRO A 176 13.37 14.21 18.17
C PRO A 176 12.68 13.83 19.48
N GLY A 177 11.89 12.75 19.47
CA GLY A 177 11.11 12.31 20.62
C GLY A 177 9.77 13.04 20.81
N GLN A 178 9.46 14.04 19.98
CA GLN A 178 8.16 14.74 20.02
C GLN A 178 7.09 13.92 19.29
N GLY A 179 6.01 13.59 19.99
CA GLY A 179 4.91 12.81 19.42
C GLY A 179 5.39 11.45 18.94
N ASN A 180 5.22 11.18 17.63
CA ASN A 180 5.65 9.93 17.01
C ASN A 180 7.08 9.98 16.44
N SER A 181 7.79 11.11 16.51
CA SER A 181 9.18 11.20 16.05
C SER A 181 10.12 10.41 16.97
N ARG A 182 10.96 9.54 16.40
CA ARG A 182 11.95 8.76 17.17
C ARG A 182 13.26 9.52 17.33
N VAL A 183 13.86 9.40 18.51
CA VAL A 183 15.25 9.83 18.76
C VAL A 183 16.23 8.93 18.00
N LYS A 184 16.03 7.60 18.06
CA LYS A 184 16.82 6.62 17.29
C LYS A 184 16.01 6.16 16.08
N LYS A 185 16.44 6.55 14.89
CA LYS A 185 15.81 6.20 13.61
C LYS A 185 16.41 4.93 13.04
N CYS A 186 15.57 4.11 12.42
CA CYS A 186 15.97 2.89 11.72
C CYS A 186 15.99 3.15 10.21
N THR A 187 17.11 2.85 9.56
CA THR A 187 17.28 2.90 8.10
C THR A 187 17.95 1.62 7.63
N VAL A 188 17.51 1.10 6.49
CA VAL A 188 18.08 -0.13 5.89
C VAL A 188 18.50 0.16 4.47
N TRP A 189 17.55 0.55 3.62
CA TRP A 189 17.85 0.95 2.25
C TRP A 189 18.35 2.38 2.27
#